data_AF-A0A1E4JN73-F1
#
_entry.id   AF-A0A1E4JN73-F1
#
_cell.length_a   1.000
_cell.length_b   1.000
_cell.length_c   1.000
_cell.angle_alpha   90.00
_cell.angle_beta   90.00
_cell.angle_gamma   90.00
#
_symmetry.space_group_name_H-M   'P 1'
#
loop_
_entity.id
_entity.type
_entity.pdbx_description
1 polymer ?
#
loop_
_entity_poly.entity_id
_entity_poly.type
_entity_poly.pdbx_seq_one_letter_code
_entity_poly.pdbx_strand_id
1 'polypeptide(L)'
;MDKLGIINAIGPILAIIGVAGIAGWVVTTWMRIKNGYPLDGAWGQAVYPKTGDEAMERIKLLSQENAQLRAELGSLKDRLAVVERIVTDEGHRLSHEIEALRRPAN
;
A
#
# COMPACT_ATOMS: atom_id res chain seq x y z
N MET A 1 -52.14 38.28 -24.62
CA MET A 1 -51.83 36.97 -24.01
C MET A 1 -51.57 37.19 -22.54
N ASP A 2 -52.37 36.57 -21.69
CA ASP A 2 -52.29 36.79 -20.24
C ASP A 2 -50.98 36.24 -19.69
N LYS A 3 -50.30 37.01 -18.84
CA LYS A 3 -49.02 36.63 -18.21
C LYS A 3 -49.11 35.28 -17.49
N LEU A 4 -50.29 34.94 -16.95
CA LEU A 4 -50.60 33.66 -16.32
C LEU A 4 -50.58 32.47 -17.30
N GLY A 5 -51.04 32.66 -18.54
CA GLY A 5 -51.00 31.63 -19.57
C GLY A 5 -49.57 31.29 -20.02
N ILE A 6 -48.70 32.30 -20.07
CA ILE A 6 -47.27 32.13 -20.39
C ILE A 6 -46.56 31.34 -19.28
N ILE A 7 -46.85 31.65 -18.02
CA ILE A 7 -46.27 30.94 -16.86
C ILE A 7 -46.72 29.48 -16.82
N ASN A 8 -48.01 29.21 -17.07
CA ASN A 8 -48.53 27.83 -17.09
C ASN A 8 -47.97 27.00 -18.26
N ALA A 9 -47.67 27.62 -19.40
CA ALA A 9 -47.06 26.94 -20.53
C ALA A 9 -45.55 26.68 -20.37
N ILE A 10 -44.82 27.63 -19.77
CA ILE A 10 -43.35 27.58 -19.67
C ILE A 10 -42.86 26.95 -18.36
N GLY A 11 -43.63 27.06 -17.28
CA GLY A 11 -43.29 26.54 -15.96
C GLY A 11 -42.91 25.05 -15.94
N PRO A 12 -43.70 24.15 -16.55
CA PRO A 12 -43.36 22.73 -16.62
C PRO A 12 -42.06 22.44 -17.38
N ILE A 13 -41.81 23.18 -18.47
CA ILE A 13 -40.61 23.03 -19.29
C ILE A 13 -39.36 23.42 -18.49
N LEU A 14 -39.41 24.54 -17.78
CA LEU A 14 -38.30 24.98 -16.92
C LEU A 14 -38.04 24.01 -15.78
N ALA A 15 -39.08 23.44 -15.18
CA ALA A 15 -38.94 22.44 -14.12
C ALA A 15 -38.22 21.18 -14.63
N ILE A 16 -38.61 20.67 -15.80
CA ILE A 16 -37.96 19.49 -16.42
C ILE A 16 -36.49 19.78 -16.72
N ILE A 17 -36.18 20.93 -17.30
CA ILE A 17 -34.78 21.33 -17.60
C ILE A 17 -33.96 21.44 -16.32
N GLY A 18 -34.52 22.04 -15.26
CA GLY A 18 -33.85 22.15 -13.96
C GLY A 18 -33.52 20.77 -13.36
N VAL A 19 -34.49 19.86 -13.34
CA VAL A 19 -34.29 18.49 -12.83
C VAL A 19 -33.28 17.72 -13.69
N ALA A 20 -33.37 17.83 -15.02
CA ALA A 20 -32.45 17.18 -15.94
C ALA A 20 -31.01 17.68 -15.78
N GLY A 21 -30.82 18.98 -15.53
CA GLY A 21 -29.51 19.57 -15.26
C GLY A 21 -28.88 19.04 -13.97
N ILE A 22 -29.66 18.96 -12.88
CA ILE A 22 -29.20 18.39 -11.61
C ILE A 22 -28.87 16.90 -11.77
N ALA A 23 -29.74 16.14 -12.42
CA ALA A 23 -29.51 14.73 -12.68
C ALA A 23 -28.24 14.49 -13.52
N GLY A 24 -28.02 15.30 -14.56
CA GLY A 24 -26.79 15.26 -15.37
C GLY A 24 -25.53 15.55 -14.55
N TRP A 25 -25.57 16.54 -13.65
CA TRP A 25 -24.44 16.85 -12.76
C TRP A 25 -24.15 15.72 -11.76
N VAL A 26 -25.18 15.10 -11.18
CA VAL A 26 -25.01 13.95 -10.28
C VAL A 26 -24.44 12.76 -11.04
N VAL A 27 -24.95 12.44 -12.23
CA VAL A 27 -24.49 11.32 -13.06
C VAL A 27 -23.03 11.51 -13.48
N THR A 28 -22.63 12.73 -13.89
CA THR A 28 -21.23 13.03 -14.24
C THR A 28 -20.31 12.92 -13.03
N THR A 29 -20.72 13.41 -11.87
CA THR A 29 -19.96 13.27 -10.62
C THR A 29 -19.83 11.81 -10.20
N TRP A 30 -20.91 11.02 -10.32
CA TRP A 30 -20.90 9.59 -10.06
C TRP A 30 -19.95 8.83 -10.99
N MET A 31 -19.94 9.16 -12.28
CA MET A 31 -18.99 8.59 -13.25
C MET A 31 -17.54 8.98 -12.94
N ARG A 32 -17.28 10.24 -12.56
CA ARG A 32 -15.93 10.69 -12.15
C ARG A 32 -15.43 9.92 -10.93
N ILE A 33 -16.29 9.71 -9.94
CA ILE A 33 -15.98 8.92 -8.74
C ILE A 33 -15.65 7.47 -9.12
N LYS A 34 -16.51 6.82 -9.91
CA LYS A 34 -16.35 5.41 -10.29
C LYS A 34 -15.09 5.17 -11.14
N ASN A 35 -14.74 6.12 -12.01
CA ASN A 35 -13.60 6.01 -12.92
C ASN A 35 -12.31 6.60 -12.33
N GLY A 36 -12.30 7.04 -11.07
CA GLY A 36 -11.08 7.51 -10.40
C GLY A 36 -10.56 8.87 -10.88
N TYR A 37 -11.38 9.68 -11.56
CA TYR A 37 -10.98 11.02 -11.93
C TYR A 37 -10.86 11.90 -10.68
N PRO A 38 -9.90 12.83 -10.64
CA PRO A 38 -9.75 13.73 -9.52
C PRO A 38 -11.03 14.55 -9.37
N LEU A 39 -11.58 14.53 -8.15
CA LEU A 39 -12.66 15.44 -7.78
C LEU A 39 -12.01 16.77 -7.40
N ASP A 40 -12.56 17.87 -7.91
CA ASP A 40 -12.11 19.20 -7.55
C ASP A 40 -12.53 19.45 -6.09
N GLY A 41 -11.58 19.38 -5.15
CA GLY A 41 -11.81 19.80 -3.78
C GLY A 41 -12.11 21.30 -3.72
N ALA A 42 -12.68 21.76 -2.60
CA ALA A 42 -13.08 23.16 -2.38
C ALA A 42 -11.93 24.19 -2.55
N TRP A 43 -10.68 23.73 -2.71
CA TRP A 43 -9.46 24.54 -2.87
C TRP A 43 -8.54 24.02 -3.99
N GLY A 44 -9.10 23.42 -5.05
CA GLY A 44 -8.31 22.96 -6.22
C GLY A 44 -7.39 21.77 -5.94
N GLN A 45 -7.58 21.07 -4.81
CA GLN A 45 -6.90 19.81 -4.56
C GLN A 45 -7.60 18.69 -5.30
N ALA A 46 -6.85 17.97 -6.13
CA ALA A 46 -7.28 16.72 -6.75
C ALA A 46 -7.50 15.65 -5.66
N VAL A 47 -8.74 15.43 -5.27
CA VAL A 47 -9.10 14.34 -4.36
C VAL A 47 -9.37 13.10 -5.21
N TYR A 48 -8.42 12.17 -5.20
CA TYR A 48 -8.62 10.86 -5.80
C TYR A 48 -9.52 10.01 -4.89
N PRO A 49 -10.67 9.52 -5.38
CA PRO A 49 -11.49 8.59 -4.61
C PRO A 49 -10.65 7.33 -4.38
N LYS A 50 -10.26 7.11 -3.12
CA LYS A 50 -9.35 6.03 -2.78
C LYS A 50 -10.08 4.69 -2.92
N THR A 51 -9.67 3.88 -3.88
CA THR A 51 -9.87 2.42 -3.92
C THR A 51 -9.05 1.77 -2.80
N GLY A 52 -9.34 2.18 -1.55
CA GLY A 52 -8.51 1.93 -0.38
C GLY A 52 -8.37 0.46 -0.04
N ASP A 53 -9.36 -0.37 -0.37
CA ASP A 53 -9.40 -1.75 0.10
C ASP A 53 -8.33 -2.65 -0.55
N GLU A 54 -8.23 -2.66 -1.88
CA GLU A 54 -7.22 -3.49 -2.55
C GLU A 54 -5.78 -3.03 -2.27
N ALA A 55 -5.55 -1.71 -2.24
CA ALA A 55 -4.24 -1.16 -1.96
C ALA A 55 -3.84 -1.42 -0.50
N MET A 56 -4.77 -1.28 0.45
CA MET A 56 -4.52 -1.57 1.86
C MET A 56 -4.31 -3.06 2.11
N GLU A 57 -5.06 -3.92 1.41
CA GLU A 57 -4.89 -5.38 1.49
C GLU A 57 -3.51 -5.80 0.95
N ARG A 58 -3.07 -5.26 -0.20
CA ARG A 58 -1.71 -5.47 -0.71
C ARG A 58 -0.64 -4.98 0.26
N ILE A 59 -0.81 -3.81 0.87
CA ILE A 59 0.12 -3.29 1.88
C ILE A 59 0.18 -4.23 3.09
N LYS A 60 -0.96 -4.78 3.52
CA LYS A 60 -1.04 -5.75 4.62
C LYS A 60 -0.31 -7.04 4.28
N LEU A 61 -0.51 -7.58 3.08
CA LEU A 61 0.19 -8.78 2.60
C LEU A 61 1.71 -8.55 2.52
N LEU A 62 2.14 -7.44 1.91
CA LEU A 62 3.57 -7.09 1.83
C LEU A 62 4.21 -6.87 3.22
N SER A 63 3.47 -6.32 4.17
CA SER A 63 3.95 -6.14 5.54
C SER A 63 4.16 -7.50 6.23
N GLN A 64 3.27 -8.46 6.00
CA GLN A 64 3.41 -9.84 6.51
C GLN A 64 4.60 -10.55 5.87
N GLU A 65 4.80 -10.46 4.57
CA GLU A 65 5.97 -11.02 3.88
C GLU A 65 7.28 -10.42 4.42
N ASN A 66 7.33 -9.11 4.62
CA ASN A 66 8.50 -8.46 5.22
C ASN A 66 8.79 -8.93 6.65
N ALA A 67 7.75 -9.17 7.45
CA ALA A 67 7.92 -9.72 8.81
C ALA A 67 8.49 -11.15 8.76
N GLN A 68 7.99 -12.00 7.85
CA GLN A 68 8.49 -13.35 7.65
C GLN A 68 9.95 -13.35 7.17
N LEU A 69 10.29 -12.56 6.15
CA LEU A 69 11.65 -12.46 5.63
C LEU A 69 12.64 -12.01 6.71
N ARG A 70 12.23 -11.09 7.59
CA ARG A 70 13.07 -10.65 8.72
C ARG A 70 13.29 -11.77 9.74
N ALA A 71 12.28 -12.59 10.00
CA ALA A 71 12.41 -13.75 10.88
C ALA A 71 13.34 -14.82 10.27
N GLU A 72 13.18 -15.12 8.97
CA GLU A 72 14.05 -16.04 8.25
C GLU A 72 15.51 -15.54 8.24
N LEU A 73 15.73 -14.26 7.95
CA LEU A 73 17.06 -13.64 8.03
C LEU A 73 17.65 -13.69 9.43
N GLY A 74 16.84 -13.54 10.49
CA GLY A 74 17.28 -13.73 11.87
C GLY A 74 17.79 -15.15 12.12
N SER A 75 17.02 -16.16 11.72
CA SER A 75 17.41 -17.57 11.88
C SER A 75 18.70 -17.93 11.12
N LEU A 76 18.90 -17.34 9.94
CA LEU A 76 20.12 -17.53 9.15
C LEU A 76 21.32 -16.87 9.84
N LYS A 77 21.15 -15.68 10.41
CA LYS A 77 22.21 -15.00 11.19
C LYS A 77 22.64 -15.83 12.39
N ASP A 78 21.70 -16.40 13.14
CA ASP A 78 22.02 -17.25 14.30
C ASP A 78 22.85 -18.47 13.89
N ARG A 79 22.50 -19.10 12.76
CA ARG A 79 23.26 -20.23 12.20
C ARG A 79 24.64 -19.80 11.73
N LEU A 80 24.75 -18.64 11.08
CA LEU A 80 26.04 -18.10 10.66
C LEU A 80 26.95 -17.81 11.86
N ALA A 81 26.42 -17.30 12.96
CA ALA A 81 27.18 -17.08 14.19
C ALA A 81 27.69 -18.40 14.80
N VAL A 82 26.90 -19.49 14.72
CA VAL A 82 27.36 -20.82 15.13
C VAL A 82 28.48 -21.33 14.22
N VAL A 83 28.34 -21.15 12.90
CA VAL A 83 29.39 -21.54 11.93
C VAL A 83 30.67 -20.75 12.16
N GLU A 84 30.57 -19.44 12.36
CA GLU A 84 31.70 -18.56 12.69
C GLU A 84 32.45 -19.04 13.94
N ARG A 85 31.71 -19.43 14.98
CA ARG A 85 32.29 -19.99 16.20
C ARG A 85 33.02 -21.30 15.95
N ILE A 86 32.42 -22.23 15.22
CA ILE A 86 33.05 -23.52 14.90
C ILE A 86 34.37 -23.28 14.15
N VAL A 87 34.32 -22.50 13.07
CA VAL A 87 35.50 -22.24 12.23
C VAL A 87 36.62 -21.55 13.02
N THR A 88 36.26 -20.63 13.92
CA THR A 88 37.24 -19.89 14.73
C THR A 88 37.84 -20.76 15.83
N ASP A 89 37.00 -21.45 16.63
CA ASP A 89 37.46 -22.23 17.77
C ASP A 89 38.26 -23.49 17.35
N GLU A 90 37.84 -24.17 16.28
CA GLU A 90 38.48 -25.40 15.80
C GLU A 90 39.87 -25.12 15.20
N GLY A 91 40.03 -24.01 14.48
CA GLY A 91 41.32 -23.59 13.90
C GLY A 91 42.38 -23.28 14.97
N HIS A 92 41.97 -22.67 16.08
CA HIS A 92 42.87 -22.42 17.21
C HIS A 92 43.19 -23.69 17.98
N ARG A 93 42.20 -24.56 18.25
CA ARG A 93 42.42 -25.80 19.00
C ARG A 93 43.38 -26.75 18.29
N LEU A 94 43.19 -26.96 16.98
CA LEU A 94 44.08 -27.81 16.18
C LEU A 94 45.52 -27.27 16.17
N SER A 95 45.69 -25.95 16.01
CA SER A 95 47.02 -25.32 16.03
C SER A 95 47.72 -25.50 17.38
N HIS A 96 46.98 -25.39 18.48
CA HIS A 96 47.51 -25.64 19.83
C HIS A 96 47.85 -27.12 20.08
N GLU A 97 47.01 -28.05 19.61
CA GLU A 97 47.26 -29.50 19.68
C GLU A 97 48.52 -29.89 18.88
N ILE A 98 48.70 -29.32 17.68
CA ILE A 98 49.91 -29.53 16.87
C ILE A 98 51.16 -29.04 17.59
N GLU A 99 51.13 -27.83 18.16
CA GLU A 99 52.29 -27.27 18.88
C GLU A 99 52.61 -28.07 20.15
N ALA A 100 51.60 -28.63 20.83
CA ALA A 100 51.79 -29.52 21.98
C ALA A 100 52.48 -30.83 21.59
N LEU A 101 52.12 -31.43 20.45
CA LEU A 101 52.77 -32.64 19.91
C LEU A 101 54.19 -32.38 19.38
N ARG A 102 54.51 -31.13 19.04
CA ARG A 102 55.82 -30.72 18.51
C ARG A 102 56.86 -30.48 19.60
N ARG A 103 56.45 -30.30 20.86
CA ARG A 103 57.39 -30.19 21.98
C ARG A 103 58.02 -31.57 22.27
N PRO A 104 59.32 -31.65 22.56
CA PRO A 104 59.96 -32.91 22.92
C PRO A 104 59.29 -33.47 24.17
N ALA A 105 58.86 -34.73 24.10
CA ALA A 105 58.53 -35.50 25.31
C ALA A 105 59.83 -35.69 26.09
N ASN A 106 59.97 -34.96 27.20
CA ASN A 106 61.00 -35.23 28.20
C ASN A 106 60.58 -36.44 29.05
#